data_AF-A0A5D3ACE9-F1
#
_entry.id   AF-A0A5D3ACE9-F1
#
_cell.length_a   1.000
_cell.length_b   1.000
_cell.length_c   1.000
_cell.angle_alpha   90.00
_cell.angle_beta   90.00
_cell.angle_gamma   90.00
#
_symmetry.space_group_name_H-M   'P 1'
#
loop_
_entity.id
_entity.type
_entity.pdbx_description
1 polymer ?
#
loop_
_entity_poly.entity_id
_entity_poly.type
_entity_poly.pdbx_seq_one_letter_code
_entity_poly.pdbx_strand_id
1 'polypeptide(L)'
;MGCVSDKRWESFPDMFSAGLSLKETQDEEKEAKFNAKFPFEKVFPVYAMSLSKPDTDSILNSGRDPIWEAVREEAKLEAEKEPILSSFLYASILAHDCLEQALAFVLANRLQNPTLLATQLMDIFSNVMMHDRDIQRSIRLDVQAFIDRDPACLSYSSALLYLKGYHSLQSYRVAHALWKQGRNVLALALQSRISEVFGVDIHPAAKIGEGILLDHGTGVVIGETAVVGNRVSLMHMLPKSSSNM
;
A
#
# COMPACT_ATOMS: atom_id res chain seq x y z
N MET A 1 -16.20 -26.69 51.39
CA MET A 1 -16.53 -28.12 51.27
C MET A 1 -15.68 -28.66 50.11
N GLY A 2 -14.73 -29.55 50.40
CA GLY A 2 -14.01 -30.36 49.40
C GLY A 2 -12.73 -29.79 48.77
N CYS A 3 -11.60 -29.95 49.45
CA CYS A 3 -10.25 -30.06 48.86
C CYS A 3 -10.03 -31.46 48.25
N VAL A 4 -8.97 -31.62 47.42
CA VAL A 4 -8.05 -32.78 47.20
C VAL A 4 -7.50 -32.64 45.76
N SER A 5 -6.25 -32.21 45.52
CA SER A 5 -4.97 -32.98 45.47
C SER A 5 -4.94 -34.09 44.40
N ASP A 6 -3.84 -34.50 43.76
CA ASP A 6 -2.45 -34.09 43.50
C ASP A 6 -1.84 -35.30 42.75
N LYS A 7 -0.79 -35.11 41.92
CA LYS A 7 0.13 -36.16 41.35
C LYS A 7 -0.43 -36.96 40.15
N ARG A 8 0.34 -37.34 39.11
CA ARG A 8 1.68 -37.98 39.09
C ARG A 8 2.21 -38.08 37.64
N TRP A 9 3.52 -37.91 37.45
CA TRP A 9 4.31 -38.31 36.26
C TRP A 9 4.34 -39.83 36.06
N GLU A 10 4.24 -40.33 34.81
CA GLU A 10 4.87 -41.56 34.26
C GLU A 10 4.93 -41.42 32.70
N SER A 11 6.10 -41.24 32.08
CA SER A 11 7.04 -42.25 31.53
C SER A 11 6.90 -42.48 30.01
N PHE A 12 8.00 -42.22 29.30
CA PHE A 12 8.26 -42.62 27.91
C PHE A 12 8.44 -44.13 27.77
N PRO A 13 8.21 -44.69 26.58
CA PRO A 13 8.99 -45.81 26.07
C PRO A 13 9.90 -45.37 24.91
N ASP A 14 11.20 -45.61 25.09
CA ASP A 14 12.16 -45.86 24.00
C ASP A 14 11.81 -47.19 23.31
N MET A 15 11.89 -47.26 21.98
CA MET A 15 12.48 -48.41 21.28
C MET A 15 12.70 -48.15 19.77
N PHE A 16 13.95 -47.86 19.46
CA PHE A 16 14.78 -48.34 18.35
C PHE A 16 14.18 -49.00 17.09
N SER A 17 14.66 -48.44 15.97
CA SER A 17 15.21 -49.11 14.78
C SER A 17 14.30 -49.91 13.85
N ALA A 18 14.06 -49.33 12.67
CA ALA A 18 14.26 -50.01 11.40
C ALA A 18 14.68 -48.97 10.34
N GLY A 19 15.93 -49.02 9.91
CA GLY A 19 16.38 -48.30 8.73
C GLY A 19 15.92 -49.01 7.46
N LEU A 20 15.68 -48.27 6.39
CA LEU A 20 15.86 -48.72 5.01
C LEU A 20 15.92 -47.51 4.07
N SER A 21 16.82 -47.63 3.11
CA SER A 21 17.46 -46.60 2.31
C SER A 21 16.74 -46.34 0.97
N LEU A 22 16.80 -45.07 0.54
CA LEU A 22 16.82 -44.52 -0.82
C LEU A 22 15.79 -45.00 -1.88
N LYS A 23 15.08 -44.02 -2.46
CA LYS A 23 15.14 -43.73 -3.90
C LYS A 23 14.66 -42.31 -4.20
N GLU A 24 15.58 -41.49 -4.70
CA GLU A 24 15.26 -40.28 -5.44
C GLU A 24 14.63 -40.68 -6.78
N THR A 25 13.50 -40.07 -7.12
CA THR A 25 13.03 -39.98 -8.50
C THR A 25 12.61 -38.55 -8.76
N GLN A 26 13.45 -37.90 -9.58
CA GLN A 26 13.13 -36.71 -10.36
C GLN A 26 11.89 -37.00 -11.21
N ASP A 27 10.95 -36.07 -11.28
CA ASP A 27 10.05 -35.99 -12.42
C ASP A 27 9.68 -34.53 -12.71
N GLU A 28 9.81 -34.23 -14.00
CA GLU A 28 10.00 -32.93 -14.61
C GLU A 28 8.71 -32.11 -14.74
N GLU A 29 8.82 -30.80 -14.49
CA GLU A 29 7.78 -29.81 -14.78
C GLU A 29 7.58 -29.65 -16.30
N LYS A 30 6.34 -29.82 -16.77
CA LYS A 30 5.92 -29.43 -18.11
C LYS A 30 5.50 -27.97 -18.13
N GLU A 31 6.37 -27.12 -18.71
CA GLU A 31 6.06 -25.76 -19.14
C GLU A 31 4.91 -25.75 -20.17
N ALA A 32 3.78 -25.14 -19.79
CA ALA A 32 2.77 -24.70 -20.74
C ALA A 32 3.11 -23.25 -21.17
N LYS A 33 3.64 -23.12 -22.39
CA LYS A 33 3.91 -21.86 -23.08
C LYS A 33 2.62 -21.03 -23.24
N PHE A 34 2.55 -19.87 -22.60
CA PHE A 34 1.66 -18.79 -23.01
C PHE A 34 2.51 -17.67 -23.64
N ASN A 35 2.43 -17.60 -24.96
CA ASN A 35 3.17 -16.68 -25.81
C ASN A 35 2.41 -15.36 -25.89
N ALA A 36 2.73 -14.41 -25.02
CA ALA A 36 2.38 -13.00 -25.18
C ALA A 36 3.67 -12.19 -25.22
N LYS A 37 4.18 -11.95 -26.43
CA LYS A 37 5.30 -11.05 -26.70
C LYS A 37 4.88 -9.61 -26.40
N PHE A 38 5.19 -9.12 -25.21
CA PHE A 38 5.46 -7.71 -24.99
C PHE A 38 6.98 -7.53 -24.82
N PRO A 39 7.60 -6.54 -25.49
CA PRO A 39 9.05 -6.41 -25.54
C PRO A 39 9.58 -5.98 -24.16
N PHE A 40 10.10 -6.97 -23.45
CA PHE A 40 10.73 -6.84 -22.14
C PHE A 40 12.18 -6.35 -22.31
N GLU A 41 12.38 -5.12 -22.79
CA GLU A 41 13.73 -4.53 -22.77
C GLU A 41 13.69 -3.00 -22.94
N LYS A 42 14.22 -2.32 -21.90
CA LYS A 42 14.63 -0.91 -21.82
C LYS A 42 13.54 0.15 -21.58
N VAL A 43 13.07 0.23 -20.32
CA VAL A 43 13.22 1.43 -19.46
C VAL A 43 13.20 0.94 -18.00
N PHE A 44 14.38 0.67 -17.42
CA PHE A 44 14.49 0.48 -15.97
C PHE A 44 14.72 1.87 -15.34
N PRO A 45 13.80 2.43 -14.54
CA PRO A 45 14.13 3.61 -13.76
C PRO A 45 15.12 3.24 -12.64
N VAL A 46 16.08 4.15 -12.46
CA VAL A 46 17.33 4.19 -11.67
C VAL A 46 17.32 3.63 -10.22
N TYR A 47 16.24 3.03 -9.71
CA TYR A 47 16.12 2.70 -8.28
C TYR A 47 16.43 1.23 -7.91
N ALA A 48 16.73 0.38 -8.89
CA ALA A 48 16.94 -1.06 -8.67
C ALA A 48 18.39 -1.47 -8.28
N MET A 49 19.29 -0.52 -8.00
CA MET A 49 20.66 -0.85 -7.58
C MET A 49 21.10 0.05 -6.41
N SER A 50 21.59 -0.60 -5.34
CA SER A 50 22.22 -0.04 -4.12
C SER A 50 21.29 0.26 -2.93
N LEU A 51 21.64 -0.34 -1.77
CA LEU A 51 21.15 -0.10 -0.40
C LEU A 51 21.46 1.32 0.12
N SER A 52 21.33 2.35 -0.72
CA SER A 52 21.48 3.75 -0.36
C SER A 52 20.14 4.47 -0.54
N LYS A 53 19.85 5.44 0.35
CA LYS A 53 18.65 6.28 0.29
C LYS A 53 18.40 6.71 -1.17
N PRO A 54 17.20 6.49 -1.73
CA PRO A 54 16.87 7.03 -3.03
C PRO A 54 17.01 8.54 -2.94
N ASP A 55 17.67 9.13 -3.93
CA ASP A 55 17.88 10.56 -4.02
C ASP A 55 16.59 11.26 -4.49
N THR A 56 15.50 11.03 -3.75
CA THR A 56 14.16 11.56 -4.05
C THR A 56 14.14 13.08 -3.95
N ASP A 57 15.04 13.64 -3.14
CA ASP A 57 15.25 15.08 -3.02
C ASP A 57 15.74 15.68 -4.35
N SER A 58 16.58 14.95 -5.11
CA SER A 58 16.99 15.38 -6.46
C SER A 58 15.81 15.41 -7.46
N ILE A 59 14.89 14.44 -7.39
CA ILE A 59 13.72 14.33 -8.29
C ILE A 59 12.78 15.51 -8.05
N LEU A 60 12.42 15.74 -6.78
CA LEU A 60 11.54 16.83 -6.38
C LEU A 60 12.11 18.23 -6.66
N ASN A 61 13.42 18.35 -6.92
CA ASN A 61 14.11 19.59 -7.25
C ASN A 61 14.43 19.73 -8.75
N SER A 62 14.37 18.64 -9.52
CA SER A 62 14.75 18.60 -10.94
C SER A 62 13.66 19.09 -11.90
N GLY A 63 12.46 19.38 -11.39
CA GLY A 63 11.30 19.78 -12.18
C GLY A 63 10.70 18.67 -13.04
N ARG A 64 11.27 17.46 -13.03
CA ARG A 64 10.69 16.27 -13.67
C ARG A 64 10.29 15.25 -12.61
N ASP A 65 9.15 14.60 -12.86
CA ASP A 65 8.63 13.55 -12.01
C ASP A 65 8.35 12.29 -12.86
N PRO A 66 9.27 11.32 -12.90
CA PRO A 66 9.15 10.15 -13.76
C PRO A 66 7.96 9.25 -13.37
N ILE A 67 7.56 9.25 -12.08
CA ILE A 67 6.39 8.49 -11.63
C ILE A 67 5.13 9.15 -12.18
N TRP A 68 5.05 10.47 -12.12
CA TRP A 68 3.90 11.19 -12.68
C TRP A 68 3.80 11.03 -14.21
N GLU A 69 4.93 11.13 -14.91
CA GLU A 69 5.00 10.88 -16.35
C GLU A 69 4.49 9.46 -16.68
N ALA A 70 4.95 8.44 -15.95
CA ALA A 70 4.48 7.06 -16.12
C ALA A 70 2.97 6.93 -15.89
N VAL A 71 2.44 7.47 -14.79
CA VAL A 71 1.00 7.45 -14.47
C VAL A 71 0.17 8.07 -15.61
N ARG A 72 0.61 9.20 -16.16
CA ARG A 72 -0.11 9.86 -17.27
C ARG A 72 -0.10 9.02 -18.54
N GLU A 73 1.03 8.44 -18.91
CA GLU A 73 1.13 7.60 -20.11
C GLU A 73 0.33 6.31 -19.98
N GLU A 74 0.39 5.65 -18.82
CA GLU A 74 -0.42 4.47 -18.51
C GLU A 74 -1.92 4.80 -18.60
N ALA A 75 -2.36 5.91 -18.01
CA ALA A 75 -3.76 6.34 -18.04
C ALA A 75 -4.26 6.68 -19.45
N LYS A 76 -3.42 7.26 -20.32
CA LYS A 76 -3.78 7.49 -21.74
C LYS A 76 -4.01 6.16 -22.46
N LEU A 77 -3.08 5.22 -22.31
CA LEU A 77 -3.18 3.91 -22.94
C LEU A 77 -4.41 3.13 -22.44
N GLU A 78 -4.74 3.22 -21.15
CA GLU A 78 -5.93 2.59 -20.57
C GLU A 78 -7.22 3.25 -21.09
N ALA A 79 -7.25 4.58 -21.23
CA ALA A 79 -8.41 5.32 -21.74
C ALA A 79 -8.72 5.01 -23.21
N GLU A 80 -7.70 4.69 -24.01
CA GLU A 80 -7.87 4.22 -25.40
C GLU A 80 -8.38 2.77 -25.45
N LYS A 81 -7.93 1.92 -24.53
CA LYS A 81 -8.29 0.51 -24.48
C LYS A 81 -9.69 0.27 -23.92
N GLU A 82 -10.13 1.07 -22.96
CA GLU A 82 -11.42 0.94 -22.30
C GLU A 82 -12.25 2.23 -22.38
N PRO A 83 -13.03 2.43 -23.46
CA PRO A 83 -13.79 3.65 -23.69
C PRO A 83 -14.78 4.01 -22.58
N ILE A 84 -15.33 3.01 -21.86
CA ILE A 84 -16.28 3.27 -20.75
C ILE A 84 -15.60 4.04 -19.61
N LEU A 85 -14.32 3.77 -19.36
CA LEU A 85 -13.55 4.40 -18.29
C LEU A 85 -12.80 5.66 -18.75
N SER A 86 -12.85 6.01 -20.04
CA SER A 86 -12.10 7.13 -20.61
C SER A 86 -12.36 8.46 -19.89
N SER A 87 -13.63 8.81 -19.66
CA SER A 87 -14.00 10.03 -18.92
C SER A 87 -13.50 10.01 -17.48
N PHE A 88 -13.53 8.84 -16.82
CA PHE A 88 -13.05 8.68 -15.45
C PHE A 88 -11.53 8.86 -15.37
N LEU A 89 -10.77 8.25 -16.29
CA LEU A 89 -9.31 8.38 -16.36
C LEU A 89 -8.89 9.81 -16.70
N TYR A 90 -9.61 10.47 -17.61
CA TYR A 90 -9.34 11.86 -17.93
C TYR A 90 -9.57 12.77 -16.72
N ALA A 91 -10.71 12.62 -16.06
CA ALA A 91 -11.05 13.43 -14.89
C ALA A 91 -10.13 13.17 -13.70
N SER A 92 -9.68 11.92 -13.50
CA SER A 92 -8.89 11.54 -12.30
C SER A 92 -7.39 11.73 -12.45
N ILE A 93 -6.86 11.71 -13.68
CA ILE A 93 -5.42 11.78 -13.94
C ILE A 93 -5.10 12.87 -14.98
N LEU A 94 -5.64 12.75 -16.20
CA LEU A 94 -5.14 13.54 -17.34
C LEU A 94 -5.46 15.04 -17.24
N ALA A 95 -6.49 15.41 -16.48
CA ALA A 95 -6.90 16.78 -16.23
C ALA A 95 -6.05 17.52 -15.18
N HIS A 96 -5.11 16.84 -14.51
CA HIS A 96 -4.28 17.42 -13.46
C HIS A 96 -2.86 17.71 -13.93
N ASP A 97 -2.16 18.61 -13.25
CA ASP A 97 -0.79 19.00 -13.63
C ASP A 97 0.28 18.16 -12.91
N CYS A 98 -0.01 17.67 -11.71
CA CYS A 98 0.91 16.87 -10.91
C CYS A 98 0.23 15.72 -10.15
N LEU A 99 1.07 14.80 -9.64
CA LEU A 99 0.65 13.60 -8.93
C LEU A 99 -0.18 13.91 -7.68
N GLU A 100 0.19 14.96 -6.93
CA GLU A 100 -0.48 15.37 -5.71
C GLU A 100 -1.94 15.80 -5.96
N GLN A 101 -2.17 16.56 -7.04
CA GLN A 101 -3.52 17.01 -7.42
C GLN A 101 -4.38 15.83 -7.88
N ALA A 102 -3.83 14.94 -8.70
CA ALA A 102 -4.54 13.73 -9.14
C ALA A 102 -4.90 12.84 -7.95
N LEU A 103 -3.94 12.61 -7.04
CA LEU A 103 -4.18 11.84 -5.82
C LEU A 103 -5.23 12.50 -4.92
N ALA A 104 -5.15 13.82 -4.72
CA ALA A 104 -6.14 14.56 -3.94
C ALA A 104 -7.54 14.41 -4.52
N PHE A 105 -7.69 14.46 -5.85
CA PHE A 105 -8.97 14.27 -6.53
C PHE A 105 -9.51 12.86 -6.31
N VAL A 106 -8.67 11.84 -6.49
CA VAL A 106 -9.07 10.45 -6.25
C VAL A 106 -9.50 10.25 -4.80
N LEU A 107 -8.71 10.70 -3.82
CA LEU A 107 -9.01 10.54 -2.41
C LEU A 107 -10.28 11.29 -1.98
N ALA A 108 -10.47 12.52 -2.46
CA ALA A 108 -11.65 13.32 -2.17
C ALA A 108 -12.93 12.62 -2.65
N ASN A 109 -12.92 12.08 -3.87
CA ASN A 109 -14.07 11.34 -4.41
C ASN A 109 -14.34 10.02 -3.68
N ARG A 110 -13.29 9.35 -3.18
CA ARG A 110 -13.40 8.11 -2.41
C ARG A 110 -13.91 8.34 -0.99
N LEU A 111 -13.49 9.44 -0.35
CA LEU A 111 -13.79 9.74 1.05
C LEU A 111 -15.03 10.63 1.24
N GLN A 112 -15.59 11.21 0.19
CA GLN A 112 -16.76 12.09 0.33
C GLN A 112 -17.94 11.40 1.00
N ASN A 113 -18.73 12.19 1.73
CA ASN A 113 -20.03 11.83 2.26
C ASN A 113 -20.87 13.12 2.46
N PRO A 114 -22.13 13.04 2.92
CA PRO A 114 -22.97 14.23 3.11
C PRO A 114 -22.41 15.28 4.11
N THR A 115 -21.44 14.92 4.94
CA THR A 115 -20.78 15.82 5.91
C THR A 115 -19.47 16.40 5.37
N LEU A 116 -18.66 15.58 4.70
CA LEU A 116 -17.38 15.90 4.11
C LEU A 116 -17.54 15.89 2.59
N LEU A 117 -17.84 17.06 2.01
CA LEU A 117 -18.08 17.17 0.57
C LEU A 117 -16.78 16.97 -0.21
N ALA A 118 -16.87 16.37 -1.42
CA ALA A 118 -15.70 16.15 -2.27
C ALA A 118 -14.92 17.43 -2.55
N THR A 119 -15.58 18.58 -2.75
CA THR A 119 -14.91 19.86 -2.98
C THR A 119 -14.07 20.31 -1.79
N GLN A 120 -14.61 20.20 -0.57
CA GLN A 120 -13.89 20.54 0.66
C GLN A 120 -12.73 19.60 0.90
N LEU A 121 -12.93 18.29 0.67
CA LEU A 121 -11.86 17.31 0.78
C LEU A 121 -10.77 17.60 -0.25
N MET A 122 -11.13 17.88 -1.50
CA MET A 122 -10.18 18.22 -2.56
C MET A 122 -9.29 19.39 -2.17
N ASP A 123 -9.88 20.46 -1.63
CA ASP A 123 -9.14 21.63 -1.16
C ASP A 123 -8.17 21.28 -0.02
N ILE A 124 -8.63 20.51 0.97
CA ILE A 124 -7.82 20.09 2.11
C ILE A 124 -6.65 19.20 1.66
N PHE A 125 -6.95 18.16 0.89
CA PHE A 125 -5.97 17.20 0.39
C PHE A 125 -4.93 17.89 -0.49
N SER A 126 -5.37 18.66 -1.47
CA SER A 126 -4.48 19.40 -2.38
C SER A 126 -3.62 20.39 -1.60
N ASN A 127 -4.18 21.15 -0.68
CA ASN A 127 -3.42 22.12 0.10
C ASN A 127 -2.31 21.44 0.91
N VAL A 128 -2.61 20.35 1.63
CA VAL A 128 -1.62 19.65 2.45
C VAL A 128 -0.56 18.98 1.58
N MET A 129 -0.96 18.21 0.57
CA MET A 129 -0.02 17.46 -0.27
C MET A 129 0.89 18.38 -1.11
N MET A 130 0.40 19.54 -1.55
CA MET A 130 1.20 20.49 -2.33
C MET A 130 2.23 21.27 -1.51
N HIS A 131 2.02 21.43 -0.20
CA HIS A 131 2.87 22.27 0.65
C HIS A 131 3.75 21.50 1.64
N ASP A 132 3.63 20.17 1.70
CA ASP A 132 4.44 19.31 2.56
C ASP A 132 5.36 18.40 1.72
N ARG A 133 6.67 18.70 1.75
CA ARG A 133 7.70 17.98 0.98
C ARG A 133 7.88 16.53 1.44
N ASP A 134 7.70 16.26 2.72
CA ASP A 134 7.82 14.90 3.26
C ASP A 134 6.66 14.03 2.80
N ILE A 135 5.46 14.61 2.69
CA ILE A 135 4.29 13.94 2.09
C ILE A 135 4.52 13.69 0.60
N GLN A 136 5.00 14.69 -0.16
CA GLN A 136 5.31 14.52 -1.59
C GLN A 136 6.29 13.37 -1.85
N ARG A 137 7.34 13.30 -1.02
CA ARG A 137 8.31 12.22 -1.05
C ARG A 137 7.67 10.87 -0.70
N SER A 138 6.86 10.84 0.36
CA SER A 138 6.19 9.62 0.82
C SER A 138 5.23 9.05 -0.23
N ILE A 139 4.43 9.89 -0.89
CA ILE A 139 3.53 9.50 -2.00
C ILE A 139 4.29 8.66 -3.03
N ARG A 140 5.45 9.16 -3.47
CA ARG A 140 6.28 8.51 -4.49
C ARG A 140 6.94 7.23 -3.99
N LEU A 141 7.47 7.24 -2.77
CA LEU A 141 8.12 6.06 -2.19
C LEU A 141 7.13 4.96 -1.86
N ASP A 142 5.93 5.31 -1.40
CA ASP A 142 4.87 4.36 -1.08
C ASP A 142 4.35 3.71 -2.37
N VAL A 143 4.06 4.48 -3.43
CA VAL A 143 3.61 3.88 -4.70
C VAL A 143 4.68 2.97 -5.32
N GLN A 144 5.96 3.37 -5.25
CA GLN A 144 7.07 2.51 -5.67
C GLN A 144 7.11 1.20 -4.86
N ALA A 145 6.85 1.30 -3.55
CA ALA A 145 6.79 0.14 -2.67
C ALA A 145 5.68 -0.86 -3.04
N PHE A 146 4.57 -0.40 -3.63
CA PHE A 146 3.53 -1.28 -4.19
C PHE A 146 4.03 -1.92 -5.49
N ILE A 147 4.57 -1.15 -6.43
CA ILE A 147 5.11 -1.67 -7.70
C ILE A 147 6.18 -2.73 -7.48
N ASP A 148 7.07 -2.53 -6.50
CA ASP A 148 8.21 -3.41 -6.28
C ASP A 148 7.83 -4.69 -5.53
N ARG A 149 6.78 -4.67 -4.71
CA ARG A 149 6.55 -5.70 -3.67
C ARG A 149 5.14 -6.28 -3.65
N ASP A 150 4.17 -5.66 -4.33
CA ASP A 150 2.82 -6.19 -4.49
C ASP A 150 2.69 -6.84 -5.89
N PRO A 151 2.63 -8.18 -5.99
CA PRO A 151 2.51 -8.86 -7.29
C PRO A 151 1.19 -8.56 -8.01
N ALA A 152 0.17 -8.04 -7.30
CA ALA A 152 -1.10 -7.63 -7.89
C ALA A 152 -1.08 -6.17 -8.39
N CYS A 153 -0.04 -5.40 -8.09
CA CYS A 153 0.11 -4.04 -8.58
C CYS A 153 0.63 -4.05 -10.02
N LEU A 154 -0.25 -3.74 -10.97
CA LEU A 154 0.04 -3.87 -12.40
C LEU A 154 0.76 -2.65 -13.00
N SER A 155 0.55 -1.47 -12.42
CA SER A 155 1.00 -0.18 -12.96
C SER A 155 0.90 0.93 -11.92
N TYR A 156 1.59 2.06 -12.12
CA TYR A 156 1.48 3.21 -11.22
C TYR A 156 0.07 3.83 -11.26
N SER A 157 -0.57 3.88 -12.44
CA SER A 157 -1.96 4.33 -12.60
C SER A 157 -2.92 3.47 -11.78
N SER A 158 -2.75 2.14 -11.80
CA SER A 158 -3.60 1.21 -11.04
C SER A 158 -3.43 1.39 -9.53
N ALA A 159 -2.20 1.64 -9.07
CA ALA A 159 -1.92 1.95 -7.68
C ALA A 159 -2.61 3.23 -7.22
N LEU A 160 -2.49 4.29 -8.03
CA LEU A 160 -3.11 5.58 -7.77
C LEU A 160 -4.65 5.48 -7.72
N LEU A 161 -5.26 4.70 -8.61
CA LEU A 161 -6.72 4.68 -8.79
C LEU A 161 -7.44 3.68 -7.89
N TYR A 162 -6.83 2.54 -7.58
CA TYR A 162 -7.59 1.38 -7.07
C TYR A 162 -7.09 0.81 -5.75
N LEU A 163 -5.82 1.01 -5.38
CA LEU A 163 -5.26 0.34 -4.21
C LEU A 163 -5.64 1.05 -2.91
N LYS A 164 -6.65 0.49 -2.23
CA LYS A 164 -7.17 1.05 -0.97
C LYS A 164 -6.12 1.13 0.14
N GLY A 165 -5.15 0.21 0.15
CA GLY A 165 -4.03 0.26 1.10
C GLY A 165 -3.19 1.51 0.90
N TYR A 166 -2.82 1.80 -0.34
CA TYR A 166 -2.16 3.04 -0.71
C TYR A 166 -3.02 4.28 -0.38
N HIS A 167 -4.31 4.27 -0.75
CA HIS A 167 -5.23 5.38 -0.45
C HIS A 167 -5.33 5.67 1.05
N SER A 168 -5.46 4.63 1.86
CA SER A 168 -5.59 4.76 3.31
C SER A 168 -4.34 5.41 3.92
N LEU A 169 -3.16 5.02 3.45
CA LEU A 169 -1.89 5.54 3.92
C LEU A 169 -1.71 7.03 3.56
N GLN A 170 -1.97 7.40 2.31
CA GLN A 170 -1.88 8.81 1.90
C GLN A 170 -2.94 9.68 2.61
N SER A 171 -4.13 9.12 2.84
CA SER A 171 -5.18 9.80 3.60
C SER A 171 -4.80 10.02 5.07
N TYR A 172 -4.18 9.01 5.68
CA TYR A 172 -3.62 9.11 7.02
C TYR A 172 -2.55 10.20 7.11
N ARG A 173 -1.66 10.32 6.11
CA ARG A 173 -0.60 11.36 6.12
C ARG A 173 -1.20 12.77 6.17
N VAL A 174 -2.30 13.01 5.46
CA VAL A 174 -3.03 14.28 5.54
C VAL A 174 -3.69 14.46 6.91
N ALA A 175 -4.34 13.44 7.45
CA ALA A 175 -4.90 13.49 8.81
C ALA A 175 -3.82 13.77 9.87
N HIS A 176 -2.64 13.16 9.73
CA HIS A 176 -1.47 13.37 10.59
C HIS A 176 -0.94 14.81 10.51
N ALA A 177 -0.85 15.39 9.32
CA ALA A 177 -0.47 16.79 9.15
C ALA A 177 -1.49 17.74 9.82
N LEU A 178 -2.78 17.49 9.63
CA LEU A 178 -3.85 18.27 10.28
C LEU A 178 -3.81 18.15 11.81
N TRP A 179 -3.49 16.95 12.34
CA TRP A 179 -3.29 16.73 13.76
C TRP A 179 -2.13 17.58 14.32
N LYS A 180 -0.98 17.61 13.63
CA LYS A 180 0.15 18.47 14.03
C LYS A 180 -0.18 19.96 14.01
N GLN A 181 -1.10 20.38 13.15
CA GLN A 181 -1.59 21.76 13.08
C GLN A 181 -2.64 22.08 14.18
N GLY A 182 -2.97 21.13 15.06
CA GLY A 182 -3.99 21.29 16.09
C GLY A 182 -5.43 21.15 15.59
N ARG A 183 -5.64 20.78 14.32
CA ARG A 183 -6.97 20.55 13.73
C ARG A 183 -7.49 19.15 14.06
N ASN A 184 -7.43 18.79 15.33
CA ASN A 184 -7.61 17.41 15.82
C ASN A 184 -9.00 16.84 15.50
N VAL A 185 -10.05 17.65 15.59
CA VAL A 185 -11.43 17.22 15.28
C VAL A 185 -11.55 16.77 13.82
N LEU A 186 -10.95 17.53 12.89
CA LEU A 186 -10.96 17.19 11.47
C LEU A 186 -10.09 15.95 11.20
N ALA A 187 -8.94 15.84 11.85
CA ALA A 187 -8.07 14.67 11.73
C ALA A 187 -8.77 13.38 12.19
N LEU A 188 -9.52 13.43 13.31
CA LEU A 188 -10.31 12.29 13.81
C LEU A 188 -11.52 11.99 12.90
N ALA A 189 -12.18 13.02 12.36
CA ALA A 189 -13.23 12.83 11.38
C ALA A 189 -12.70 12.11 10.11
N LEU A 190 -11.52 12.50 9.65
CA LEU A 190 -10.84 11.82 8.54
C LEU A 190 -10.44 10.38 8.92
N GLN A 191 -9.85 10.15 10.10
CA GLN A 191 -9.54 8.80 10.57
C GLN A 191 -10.78 7.89 10.52
N SER A 192 -11.91 8.35 11.09
CA SER A 192 -13.16 7.62 11.08
C SER A 192 -13.61 7.29 9.65
N ARG A 193 -13.51 8.26 8.75
CA ARG A 193 -13.89 8.06 7.35
C ARG A 193 -12.96 7.11 6.59
N ILE A 194 -11.65 7.16 6.85
CA ILE A 194 -10.65 6.24 6.29
C ILE A 194 -10.96 4.81 6.75
N SER A 195 -11.28 4.63 8.04
CA SER A 195 -11.67 3.34 8.60
C SER A 195 -12.95 2.79 7.95
N GLU A 196 -13.98 3.64 7.79
CA GLU A 196 -15.24 3.25 7.15
C GLU A 196 -15.08 2.84 5.68
N VAL A 197 -14.29 3.61 4.89
CA VAL A 197 -14.19 3.40 3.43
C VAL A 197 -13.17 2.33 3.06
N PHE A 198 -12.04 2.28 3.76
CA PHE A 198 -10.92 1.39 3.41
C PHE A 198 -10.75 0.20 4.37
N GLY A 199 -11.40 0.22 5.53
CA GLY A 199 -11.24 -0.80 6.57
C GLY A 199 -9.88 -0.71 7.27
N VAL A 200 -9.29 0.48 7.32
CA VAL A 200 -7.95 0.76 7.88
C VAL A 200 -8.11 1.86 8.93
N ASP A 201 -7.77 1.56 10.19
CA ASP A 201 -7.86 2.51 11.29
C ASP A 201 -6.46 2.89 11.77
N ILE A 202 -6.02 4.10 11.43
CA ILE A 202 -4.72 4.62 11.84
C ILE A 202 -4.95 5.92 12.58
N HIS A 203 -4.62 5.94 13.88
CA HIS A 203 -4.78 7.14 14.68
C HIS A 203 -3.88 8.28 14.14
N PRO A 204 -4.39 9.51 13.96
CA PRO A 204 -3.61 10.61 13.36
C PRO A 204 -2.32 10.98 14.09
N ALA A 205 -2.20 10.68 15.39
CA ALA A 205 -0.96 10.94 16.15
C ALA A 205 0.13 9.87 15.99
N ALA A 206 -0.18 8.73 15.34
CA ALA A 206 0.81 7.69 15.06
C ALA A 206 1.98 8.28 14.26
N LYS A 207 3.09 7.55 14.20
CA LYS A 207 4.27 7.96 13.40
C LYS A 207 4.59 6.86 12.42
N ILE A 208 4.35 7.11 11.14
CA ILE A 208 4.58 6.13 10.07
C ILE A 208 5.61 6.70 9.10
N GLY A 209 6.65 5.90 8.84
CA GLY A 209 7.72 6.21 7.89
C GLY A 209 7.26 6.22 6.43
N GLU A 210 8.23 6.17 5.52
CA GLU A 210 8.04 6.20 4.05
C GLU A 210 8.36 4.86 3.38
N GLY A 211 7.82 4.64 2.18
CA GLY A 211 8.01 3.40 1.43
C GLY A 211 7.20 2.24 2.02
N ILE A 212 6.01 2.51 2.53
CA ILE A 212 5.19 1.51 3.22
C ILE A 212 4.31 0.78 2.21
N LEU A 213 4.26 -0.54 2.32
CA LEU A 213 3.28 -1.37 1.63
C LEU A 213 2.20 -1.78 2.64
N LEU A 214 0.94 -1.43 2.34
CA LEU A 214 -0.22 -1.91 3.10
C LEU A 214 -1.01 -2.85 2.19
N ASP A 215 -0.69 -4.14 2.24
CA ASP A 215 -1.30 -5.13 1.36
C ASP A 215 -2.74 -5.41 1.81
N HIS A 216 -3.68 -5.19 0.89
CA HIS A 216 -5.13 -5.09 1.08
C HIS A 216 -5.61 -4.07 2.13
N GLY A 217 -4.96 -3.93 3.28
CA GLY A 217 -5.26 -2.97 4.34
C GLY A 217 -6.42 -3.32 5.27
N THR A 218 -7.34 -4.20 4.88
CA THR A 218 -8.52 -4.50 5.68
C THR A 218 -8.18 -5.09 7.05
N GLY A 219 -8.71 -4.47 8.10
CA GLY A 219 -8.54 -4.89 9.49
C GLY A 219 -7.26 -4.36 10.15
N VAL A 220 -6.49 -3.52 9.46
CA VAL A 220 -5.30 -2.89 10.07
C VAL A 220 -5.73 -1.84 11.08
N VAL A 221 -5.20 -1.95 12.30
CA VAL A 221 -5.39 -0.97 13.39
C VAL A 221 -4.02 -0.53 13.91
N ILE A 222 -3.74 0.77 13.87
CA ILE A 222 -2.51 1.39 14.35
C ILE A 222 -2.88 2.49 15.36
N GLY A 223 -2.54 2.26 16.63
CA GLY A 223 -2.90 3.14 17.74
C GLY A 223 -2.10 4.44 17.82
N GLU A 224 -2.56 5.33 18.70
CA GLU A 224 -2.05 6.70 18.89
C GLU A 224 -0.53 6.81 19.08
N THR A 225 0.05 5.90 19.84
CA THR A 225 1.47 5.95 20.23
C THR A 225 2.37 5.09 19.34
N ALA A 226 1.80 4.44 18.32
CA ALA A 226 2.53 3.51 17.47
C ALA A 226 3.57 4.23 16.60
N VAL A 227 4.71 3.55 16.39
CA VAL A 227 5.78 4.00 15.51
C VAL A 227 6.09 2.89 14.51
N VAL A 228 5.89 3.17 13.22
CA VAL A 228 6.23 2.30 12.10
C VAL A 228 7.41 2.92 11.36
N GLY A 229 8.48 2.14 11.19
CA GLY A 229 9.68 2.59 10.48
C GLY A 229 9.48 2.70 8.96
N ASN A 230 10.56 3.02 8.25
CA ASN A 230 10.56 3.11 6.79
C ASN A 230 10.59 1.71 6.15
N ARG A 231 10.06 1.59 4.92
CA ARG A 231 10.12 0.38 4.08
C ARG A 231 9.45 -0.86 4.69
N VAL A 232 8.52 -0.66 5.61
CA VAL A 232 7.75 -1.76 6.22
C VAL A 232 6.65 -2.23 5.27
N SER A 233 6.42 -3.55 5.23
CA SER A 233 5.25 -4.15 4.59
C SER A 233 4.33 -4.71 5.67
N LEU A 234 3.07 -4.28 5.67
CA LEU A 234 2.02 -4.78 6.55
C LEU A 234 1.05 -5.61 5.70
N MET A 235 0.95 -6.89 6.01
CA MET A 235 0.13 -7.84 5.26
C MET A 235 -1.13 -8.21 6.04
N HIS A 236 -2.21 -8.53 5.33
CA HIS A 236 -3.41 -9.08 5.96
C HIS A 236 -3.10 -10.44 6.58
N MET A 237 -3.43 -10.63 7.86
CA MET A 237 -3.30 -11.94 8.50
C MET A 237 -4.43 -12.86 8.00
N LEU A 238 -4.14 -13.68 7.00
CA LEU A 238 -4.89 -14.93 6.84
C LEU A 238 -4.59 -15.82 8.05
N PRO A 239 -5.59 -16.45 8.68
CA PRO A 239 -5.31 -17.50 9.64
C PRO A 239 -4.47 -18.55 8.90
N LYS A 240 -3.23 -18.80 9.35
CA LYS A 240 -2.54 -20.01 8.95
C LYS A 240 -3.42 -21.16 9.41
N SER A 241 -4.08 -21.86 8.49
CA SER A 241 -4.59 -23.18 8.82
C SER A 241 -3.39 -23.98 9.28
N SER A 242 -3.37 -24.32 10.56
CA SER A 242 -2.48 -25.33 11.09
C SER A 242 -2.85 -26.65 10.43
N SER A 243 -2.24 -26.94 9.28
CA SER A 243 -2.26 -28.26 8.66
C SER A 243 -1.33 -29.16 9.47
N ASN A 244 -1.82 -29.61 10.63
CA ASN A 244 -1.41 -30.88 11.21
C ASN A 244 -2.42 -31.92 10.73
N MET A 245 -2.07 -32.67 9.68
CA MET A 245 -2.58 -34.01 9.40
C MET A 245 -1.58 -34.72 8.49
#